data_AF-A0A4S2KLP3-F1
#
_entry.id   AF-A0A4S2KLP3-F1
#
_cell.length_a   1.000
_cell.length_b   1.000
_cell.length_c   1.000
_cell.angle_alpha   90.00
_cell.angle_beta   90.00
_cell.angle_gamma   90.00
#
_symmetry.space_group_name_H-M   'P 1'
#
loop_
_entity.id
_entity.type
_entity.pdbx_description
1 polymer ?
#
loop_
_entity_poly.entity_id
_entity_poly.type
_entity_poly.pdbx_seq_one_letter_code
_entity_poly.pdbx_strand_id
1 'polypeptide(L)'
;MAESNTPLQPVACGFGGSTRSLHQIMLSLLEDNEMETRRVATTQLKDFCLASPPDILVGVLLPQLREHLVVEREEPVRAELVRCAVSMLPSISREDFIPLVRHILAFLNDTSSQSKQYVFEHFYDLITLIPATDVQFTLLPGLVRLWPDRNWRVRLGVVQSVPCLYQSLPEAYVRDTVLPANPAWLRDPSWY
;
A
#
# COMPACT_ATOMS: atom_id res chain seq x y z
N MET A 1 -8.63 -38.17 -7.93
CA MET A 1 -9.16 -37.63 -9.21
C MET A 1 -8.65 -36.21 -9.32
N ALA A 2 -7.44 -36.04 -9.85
CA ALA A 2 -6.91 -34.75 -10.26
C ALA A 2 -7.20 -34.66 -11.76
N GLU A 3 -8.36 -34.10 -12.11
CA GLU A 3 -8.59 -33.72 -13.50
C GLU A 3 -7.55 -32.67 -13.86
N SER A 4 -6.77 -32.98 -14.88
CA SER A 4 -5.63 -32.19 -15.29
C SER A 4 -6.12 -30.82 -15.78
N ASN A 5 -5.75 -29.74 -15.08
CA ASN A 5 -6.04 -28.33 -15.42
C ASN A 5 -5.40 -27.86 -16.75
N THR A 6 -4.89 -28.79 -17.55
CA THR A 6 -4.29 -28.60 -18.87
C THR A 6 -5.13 -27.77 -19.85
N PRO A 7 -6.49 -27.83 -19.91
CA PRO A 7 -7.25 -27.00 -20.85
C PRO A 7 -7.39 -25.54 -20.43
N LEU A 8 -7.06 -25.19 -19.17
CA LEU A 8 -7.06 -23.79 -18.70
C LEU A 8 -5.73 -23.08 -18.99
N GLN A 9 -4.62 -23.81 -19.12
CA GLN A 9 -3.30 -23.24 -19.40
C GLN A 9 -3.22 -22.41 -20.71
N PRO A 10 -3.85 -22.79 -21.84
CA PRO A 10 -3.82 -22.00 -23.06
C PRO A 10 -4.58 -20.66 -22.96
N VAL A 11 -5.65 -20.63 -22.14
CA VAL A 11 -6.44 -19.42 -21.87
C VAL A 11 -5.74 -18.54 -20.81
N ALA A 12 -4.99 -19.16 -19.90
CA ALA A 12 -4.26 -18.50 -18.83
C ALA A 12 -2.91 -17.90 -19.25
N CYS A 13 -2.21 -18.47 -20.24
CA CYS A 13 -0.80 -18.10 -20.53
C CYS A 13 -0.58 -17.26 -21.80
N GLY A 14 -1.62 -16.95 -22.57
CA GLY A 14 -1.47 -16.23 -23.84
C GLY A 14 -1.53 -14.72 -23.70
N PHE A 15 -0.46 -14.04 -23.25
CA PHE A 15 -0.38 -12.59 -23.44
C PHE A 15 -0.07 -12.32 -24.93
N GLY A 16 -1.05 -11.78 -25.68
CA GLY A 16 -0.87 -11.37 -27.08
C GLY A 16 -1.32 -12.35 -28.18
N GLY A 17 -2.01 -13.45 -27.86
CA GLY A 17 -2.46 -14.44 -28.86
C GLY A 17 -3.96 -14.63 -29.04
N SER A 18 -4.79 -14.25 -28.06
CA SER A 18 -6.25 -14.40 -28.10
C SER A 18 -6.90 -13.19 -27.44
N THR A 19 -8.01 -12.72 -28.00
CA THR A 19 -8.83 -11.59 -27.52
C THR A 19 -9.43 -11.78 -26.11
N ARG A 20 -9.01 -12.81 -25.36
CA ARG A 20 -9.52 -13.23 -24.03
C ARG A 20 -8.46 -13.95 -23.18
N SER A 21 -7.27 -13.38 -22.99
CA SER A 21 -6.36 -13.90 -21.96
C SER A 21 -6.92 -13.60 -20.57
N LEU A 22 -6.69 -14.48 -19.58
CA LEU A 22 -7.12 -14.22 -18.20
C LEU A 22 -6.53 -12.92 -17.66
N HIS A 23 -5.29 -12.56 -18.06
CA HIS A 23 -4.68 -11.29 -17.70
C HIS A 23 -5.47 -10.10 -18.26
N GLN A 24 -5.86 -10.14 -19.52
CA GLN A 24 -6.66 -9.06 -20.12
C GLN A 24 -8.02 -8.94 -19.43
N ILE A 25 -8.67 -10.06 -19.09
CA ILE A 25 -9.94 -10.07 -18.36
C ILE A 25 -9.76 -9.45 -16.98
N MET A 26 -8.73 -9.84 -16.24
CA MET A 26 -8.44 -9.26 -14.92
C MET A 26 -8.23 -7.75 -15.01
N LEU A 27 -7.43 -7.28 -15.97
CA LEU A 27 -7.20 -5.84 -16.19
C LEU A 27 -8.50 -5.11 -16.52
N SER A 28 -9.34 -5.66 -17.40
CA SER A 28 -10.65 -5.07 -17.70
C SER A 28 -11.59 -5.04 -16.49
N LEU A 29 -11.52 -6.01 -15.57
CA LEU A 29 -12.29 -5.99 -14.33
C LEU A 29 -11.80 -4.92 -13.35
N LEU A 30 -10.50 -4.62 -13.33
CA LEU A 30 -9.92 -3.51 -12.56
C LEU A 30 -10.30 -2.13 -13.13
N GLU A 31 -10.77 -2.07 -14.38
CA GLU A 31 -11.23 -0.86 -15.06
C GLU A 31 -12.76 -0.82 -15.24
N ASP A 32 -13.50 -1.73 -14.61
CA ASP A 32 -14.95 -1.82 -14.78
C ASP A 32 -15.67 -0.55 -14.29
N ASN A 33 -16.76 -0.18 -14.96
CA ASN A 33 -17.55 1.00 -14.58
C ASN A 33 -18.17 0.84 -13.18
N GLU A 34 -18.51 -0.39 -12.79
CA GLU A 34 -19.11 -0.69 -11.50
C GLU A 34 -18.04 -0.74 -10.41
N MET A 35 -18.16 0.14 -9.41
CA MET A 35 -17.22 0.26 -8.29
C MET A 35 -17.03 -1.08 -7.55
N GLU A 36 -18.12 -1.80 -7.32
CA GLU A 36 -18.08 -3.07 -6.60
C GLU A 36 -17.36 -4.16 -7.40
N THR A 37 -17.48 -4.16 -8.74
CA THR A 37 -16.71 -5.06 -9.61
C THR A 37 -15.22 -4.81 -9.46
N ARG A 38 -14.78 -3.54 -9.52
CA ARG A 38 -13.36 -3.19 -9.32
C ARG A 38 -12.86 -3.59 -7.94
N ARG A 39 -13.67 -3.34 -6.90
CA ARG A 39 -13.34 -3.71 -5.52
C ARG A 39 -13.13 -5.22 -5.39
N VAL A 40 -14.09 -6.02 -5.86
CA VAL A 40 -14.00 -7.49 -5.81
C VAL A 40 -12.83 -8.00 -6.66
N ALA A 41 -12.59 -7.45 -7.85
CA ALA A 41 -11.45 -7.82 -8.68
C ALA A 41 -10.12 -7.59 -7.95
N THR A 42 -10.00 -6.45 -7.28
CA THR A 42 -8.82 -6.11 -6.47
C THR A 42 -8.60 -7.10 -5.31
N THR A 43 -9.65 -7.60 -4.67
CA THR A 43 -9.51 -8.60 -3.58
C THR A 43 -8.83 -9.90 -4.05
N GLN A 44 -8.97 -10.24 -5.34
CA GLN A 44 -8.41 -11.45 -5.96
C GLN A 44 -7.07 -11.20 -6.67
N LEU A 45 -6.66 -9.93 -6.80
CA LEU A 45 -5.52 -9.54 -7.61
C LEU A 45 -4.21 -10.11 -7.09
N LYS A 46 -4.02 -10.19 -5.76
CA LYS A 46 -2.81 -10.81 -5.17
C LYS A 46 -2.63 -12.24 -5.65
N ASP A 47 -3.63 -13.09 -5.47
CA ASP A 47 -3.51 -14.51 -5.80
C ASP A 47 -3.35 -14.70 -7.31
N PHE A 48 -4.03 -13.88 -8.10
CA PHE A 48 -3.86 -13.84 -9.55
C PHE A 48 -2.44 -13.45 -9.97
N CYS A 49 -1.86 -12.42 -9.34
CA CYS A 49 -0.48 -12.00 -9.54
C CYS A 49 0.51 -13.13 -9.20
N LEU A 50 0.33 -13.80 -8.06
CA LEU A 50 1.23 -14.86 -7.61
C LEU A 50 1.11 -16.15 -8.42
N ALA A 51 -0.04 -16.38 -9.06
CA ALA A 51 -0.24 -17.48 -10.00
C ALA A 51 0.25 -17.18 -11.43
N SER A 52 0.60 -15.92 -11.73
CA SER A 52 1.00 -15.48 -13.07
C SER A 52 2.47 -15.77 -13.36
N PRO A 53 2.84 -15.94 -14.65
CA PRO A 53 4.24 -16.03 -15.06
C PRO A 53 5.06 -14.82 -14.58
N PRO A 54 6.33 -15.00 -14.14
CA PRO A 54 7.13 -13.91 -13.58
C PRO A 54 7.32 -12.71 -14.51
N ASP A 55 7.45 -12.95 -15.81
CA ASP A 55 7.57 -11.91 -16.84
C ASP A 55 6.29 -11.08 -16.97
N ILE A 56 5.12 -11.69 -16.85
CA ILE A 56 3.83 -10.99 -16.85
C ILE A 56 3.60 -10.25 -15.53
N LEU A 57 3.97 -10.86 -14.39
CA LEU A 57 3.88 -10.22 -13.08
C LEU A 57 4.67 -8.90 -13.07
N VAL A 58 5.94 -8.95 -13.45
CA VAL A 58 6.85 -7.79 -13.41
C VAL A 58 6.57 -6.82 -14.56
N GLY A 59 6.35 -7.33 -15.77
CA GLY A 59 6.20 -6.51 -16.98
C GLY A 59 4.82 -5.87 -17.16
N VAL A 60 3.78 -6.43 -16.54
CA VAL A 60 2.39 -5.99 -16.75
C VAL A 60 1.68 -5.71 -15.42
N LEU A 61 1.54 -6.72 -14.56
CA LEU A 61 0.62 -6.63 -13.41
C LEU A 61 1.09 -5.65 -12.33
N LEU A 62 2.37 -5.66 -11.97
CA LEU A 62 2.92 -4.71 -10.99
C LEU A 62 2.88 -3.25 -11.47
N PRO A 63 3.25 -2.92 -12.73
CA PRO A 63 3.01 -1.61 -13.30
C PRO A 63 1.53 -1.17 -13.23
N GLN A 64 0.60 -2.07 -13.58
CA GLN A 64 -0.84 -1.78 -13.55
C GLN A 64 -1.35 -1.54 -12.13
N LEU A 65 -0.95 -2.37 -11.15
CA LEU A 65 -1.28 -2.14 -9.73
C LEU A 65 -0.81 -0.77 -9.26
N ARG A 66 0.40 -0.34 -9.66
CA ARG A 66 0.94 0.99 -9.32
C ARG A 66 0.13 2.12 -9.95
N GLU A 67 -0.26 1.96 -11.21
CA GLU A 67 -1.10 2.93 -11.91
C GLU A 67 -2.47 3.08 -11.23
N HIS A 68 -3.14 1.95 -10.93
CA HIS A 68 -4.43 1.95 -10.25
C HIS A 68 -4.39 2.57 -8.84
N LEU A 69 -3.30 2.40 -8.09
CA LEU A 69 -3.11 3.10 -6.81
C LEU A 69 -3.17 4.62 -6.94
N VAL A 70 -2.82 5.18 -8.10
CA VAL A 70 -2.82 6.63 -8.37
C VAL A 70 -4.14 7.10 -8.97
N VAL A 71 -4.69 6.36 -9.94
CA VAL A 71 -5.83 6.85 -10.73
C VAL A 71 -7.19 6.52 -10.13
N GLU A 72 -7.29 5.50 -9.26
CA GLU A 72 -8.56 5.09 -8.65
C GLU A 72 -9.11 6.20 -7.75
N ARG A 73 -10.39 6.57 -7.96
CA ARG A 73 -11.05 7.69 -7.29
C ARG A 73 -11.93 7.25 -6.14
N GLU A 74 -12.45 6.04 -6.18
CA GLU A 74 -13.36 5.49 -5.18
C GLU A 74 -12.56 4.97 -3.98
N GLU A 75 -12.78 5.56 -2.80
CA GLU A 75 -12.05 5.20 -1.57
C GLU A 75 -12.18 3.71 -1.18
N PRO A 76 -13.33 3.03 -1.35
CA PRO A 76 -13.41 1.59 -1.06
C PRO A 76 -12.48 0.74 -1.94
N VAL A 77 -12.33 1.12 -3.21
CA VAL A 77 -11.44 0.41 -4.15
C VAL A 77 -9.99 0.76 -3.85
N ARG A 78 -9.69 2.03 -3.55
CA ARG A 78 -8.34 2.46 -3.18
C ARG A 78 -7.83 1.77 -1.92
N ALA A 79 -8.68 1.61 -0.91
CA ALA A 79 -8.37 0.86 0.31
C ALA A 79 -7.95 -0.59 -0.02
N GLU A 80 -8.71 -1.23 -0.90
CA GLU A 80 -8.49 -2.60 -1.32
C GLU A 80 -7.22 -2.73 -2.18
N LEU A 81 -6.90 -1.74 -3.02
CA LEU A 81 -5.65 -1.68 -3.80
C LEU A 81 -4.43 -1.57 -2.88
N VAL A 82 -4.50 -0.74 -1.83
CA VAL A 82 -3.42 -0.65 -0.83
C VAL A 82 -3.25 -1.97 -0.10
N ARG A 83 -4.34 -2.57 0.36
CA ARG A 83 -4.32 -3.86 1.04
C ARG A 83 -3.70 -4.95 0.16
N CYS A 84 -4.09 -5.00 -1.12
CA CYS A 84 -3.51 -5.90 -2.11
C CYS A 84 -2.00 -5.65 -2.24
N ALA A 85 -1.58 -4.41 -2.50
CA ALA A 85 -0.16 -4.05 -2.67
C ALA A 85 0.70 -4.40 -1.45
N VAL A 86 0.25 -4.07 -0.23
CA VAL A 86 0.94 -4.40 1.02
C VAL A 86 1.05 -5.92 1.18
N SER A 87 -0.03 -6.65 0.91
CA SER A 87 -0.05 -8.11 1.05
C SER A 87 0.83 -8.86 0.05
N MET A 88 1.25 -8.19 -1.03
CA MET A 88 2.17 -8.73 -2.05
C MET A 88 3.65 -8.51 -1.71
N LEU A 89 3.98 -7.52 -0.86
CA LEU A 89 5.37 -7.14 -0.56
C LEU A 89 6.27 -8.32 -0.14
N PRO A 90 5.81 -9.28 0.70
CA PRO A 90 6.64 -10.42 1.09
C PRO A 90 6.92 -11.43 -0.03
N SER A 91 6.21 -11.34 -1.16
CA SER A 91 6.22 -12.33 -2.23
C SER A 91 6.88 -11.85 -3.53
N ILE A 92 7.35 -10.60 -3.57
CA ILE A 92 8.00 -10.00 -4.74
C ILE A 92 9.42 -9.55 -4.40
N SER A 93 10.23 -9.30 -5.42
CA SER A 93 11.62 -8.91 -5.21
C SER A 93 11.74 -7.51 -4.58
N ARG A 94 12.90 -7.22 -3.99
CA ARG A 94 13.19 -5.89 -3.46
C ARG A 94 13.11 -4.78 -4.51
N GLU A 95 13.56 -5.06 -5.72
CA GLU A 95 13.49 -4.11 -6.83
C GLU A 95 12.03 -3.78 -7.18
N ASP A 96 11.15 -4.77 -7.09
CA ASP A 96 9.74 -4.65 -7.42
C ASP A 96 8.91 -3.97 -6.32
N PHE A 97 9.18 -4.26 -5.04
CA PHE A 97 8.41 -3.67 -3.95
C PHE A 97 8.81 -2.24 -3.62
N ILE A 98 10.07 -1.82 -3.84
CA ILE A 98 10.53 -0.46 -3.48
C ILE A 98 9.64 0.61 -4.11
N PRO A 99 9.30 0.57 -5.41
CA PRO A 99 8.38 1.51 -6.02
C PRO A 99 6.99 1.49 -5.36
N LEU A 100 6.45 0.31 -5.02
CA LEU A 100 5.14 0.18 -4.37
C LEU A 100 5.14 0.83 -2.98
N VAL A 101 6.12 0.51 -2.14
CA VAL A 101 6.26 1.08 -0.79
C VAL A 101 6.38 2.60 -0.86
N ARG A 102 7.18 3.13 -1.79
CA ARG A 102 7.31 4.58 -1.99
C ARG A 102 5.98 5.24 -2.40
N HIS A 103 5.20 4.62 -3.27
CA HIS A 103 3.88 5.13 -3.65
C HIS A 103 2.92 5.13 -2.46
N ILE A 104 2.84 4.04 -1.71
CA ILE A 104 1.95 3.95 -0.55
C ILE A 104 2.34 5.01 0.50
N LEU A 105 3.63 5.15 0.82
CA LEU A 105 4.10 6.18 1.77
C LEU A 105 3.83 7.61 1.29
N ALA A 106 3.74 7.85 -0.02
CA ALA A 106 3.43 9.17 -0.56
C ALA A 106 2.02 9.66 -0.17
N PHE A 107 1.08 8.75 0.14
CA PHE A 107 -0.25 9.12 0.62
C PHE A 107 -0.25 9.89 1.94
N LEU A 108 0.85 9.87 2.71
CA LEU A 108 1.00 10.76 3.88
C LEU A 108 0.99 12.24 3.49
N ASN A 109 1.31 12.57 2.23
CA ASN A 109 1.30 13.95 1.72
C ASN A 109 -0.03 14.33 1.04
N ASP A 110 -0.98 13.41 0.90
CA ASP A 110 -2.27 13.69 0.27
C ASP A 110 -3.11 14.65 1.11
N THR A 111 -4.06 15.34 0.48
CA THR A 111 -5.02 16.18 1.19
C THR A 111 -6.08 15.35 1.93
N SER A 112 -6.50 14.21 1.36
CA SER A 112 -7.46 13.31 2.00
C SER A 112 -6.90 12.76 3.31
N SER A 113 -7.73 12.79 4.36
CA SER A 113 -7.38 12.12 5.62
C SER A 113 -7.42 10.60 5.46
N GLN A 114 -8.33 10.07 4.64
CA GLN A 114 -8.48 8.64 4.43
C GLN A 114 -7.27 8.04 3.70
N SER A 115 -6.70 8.76 2.73
CA SER A 115 -5.47 8.32 2.06
C SER A 115 -4.30 8.15 3.03
N LYS A 116 -4.18 9.05 4.02
CA LYS A 116 -3.19 8.91 5.10
C LYS A 116 -3.49 7.70 5.99
N GLN A 117 -4.77 7.41 6.27
CA GLN A 117 -5.15 6.25 7.08
C GLN A 117 -4.70 4.92 6.48
N TYR A 118 -4.70 4.79 5.14
CA TYR A 118 -4.19 3.57 4.50
C TYR A 118 -2.72 3.29 4.85
N VAL A 119 -1.92 4.36 5.01
CA VAL A 119 -0.51 4.21 5.40
C VAL A 119 -0.41 3.81 6.86
N PHE A 120 -1.19 4.43 7.74
CA PHE A 120 -1.16 4.14 9.17
C PHE A 120 -1.62 2.72 9.50
N GLU A 121 -2.63 2.21 8.80
CA GLU A 121 -3.14 0.83 8.94
C GLU A 121 -2.05 -0.21 8.66
N HIS A 122 -1.14 0.08 7.73
CA HIS A 122 -0.06 -0.81 7.29
C HIS A 122 1.33 -0.32 7.68
N PHE A 123 1.43 0.61 8.63
CA PHE A 123 2.67 1.36 8.88
C PHE A 123 3.83 0.45 9.28
N TYR A 124 3.56 -0.53 10.15
CA TYR A 124 4.56 -1.49 10.60
C TYR A 124 5.09 -2.36 9.45
N ASP A 125 4.23 -2.84 8.58
CA ASP A 125 4.64 -3.66 7.43
C ASP A 125 5.50 -2.84 6.46
N LEU A 126 5.15 -1.58 6.24
CA LEU A 126 5.88 -0.68 5.34
C LEU A 126 7.24 -0.25 5.91
N ILE A 127 7.32 0.07 7.20
CA ILE A 127 8.55 0.62 7.78
C ILE A 127 9.69 -0.39 7.82
N THR A 128 9.37 -1.68 8.00
CA THR A 128 10.37 -2.75 8.03
C THR A 128 11.07 -2.96 6.69
N LEU A 129 10.50 -2.42 5.60
CA LEU A 129 10.99 -2.60 4.23
C LEU A 129 11.81 -1.42 3.71
N ILE A 130 11.88 -0.30 4.43
CA ILE A 130 12.67 0.88 4.04
C ILE A 130 13.96 1.03 4.86
N PRO A 131 15.04 1.57 4.28
CA PRO A 131 16.27 1.85 5.03
C PRO A 131 16.05 2.84 6.18
N ALA A 132 16.78 2.67 7.29
CA ALA A 132 16.73 3.59 8.43
C ALA A 132 17.02 5.06 8.05
N THR A 133 17.86 5.29 7.04
CA THR A 133 18.12 6.62 6.50
C THR A 133 16.86 7.26 5.92
N ASP A 134 16.03 6.49 5.21
CA ASP A 134 14.80 6.99 4.59
C ASP A 134 13.74 7.29 5.67
N VAL A 135 13.71 6.48 6.74
CA VAL A 135 12.91 6.74 7.94
C VAL A 135 13.26 8.11 8.52
N GLN A 136 14.55 8.34 8.77
CA GLN A 136 15.04 9.55 9.43
C GLN A 136 14.84 10.81 8.57
N PHE A 137 15.20 10.76 7.29
CA PHE A 137 15.25 11.97 6.44
C PHE A 137 13.96 12.25 5.69
N THR A 138 13.10 11.25 5.46
CA THR A 138 11.87 11.40 4.67
C THR A 138 10.63 11.22 5.51
N LEU A 139 10.49 10.06 6.16
CA LEU A 139 9.23 9.68 6.80
C LEU A 139 8.97 10.48 8.07
N LEU A 140 9.98 10.63 8.94
CA LEU A 140 9.81 11.33 10.20
C LEU A 140 9.40 12.79 10.04
N PRO A 141 10.07 13.59 9.18
CA PRO A 141 9.62 14.95 8.90
C PRO A 141 8.17 14.98 8.41
N GLY A 142 7.73 13.97 7.66
CA GLY A 142 6.32 13.78 7.27
C GLY A 142 5.40 13.62 8.46
N LEU A 143 5.70 12.70 9.37
CA LEU A 143 4.91 12.45 10.58
C LEU A 143 4.86 13.67 11.51
N VAL A 144 5.97 14.39 11.66
CA VAL A 144 6.00 15.63 12.45
C VAL A 144 5.10 16.71 11.83
N ARG A 145 4.98 16.80 10.50
CA ARG A 145 4.02 17.72 9.85
C ARG A 145 2.57 17.32 10.08
N LEU A 146 2.29 16.01 10.20
CA LEU A 146 0.95 15.47 10.47
C LEU A 146 0.57 15.51 11.94
N TRP A 147 1.51 15.89 12.81
CA TRP A 147 1.28 15.98 14.25
C TRP A 147 0.12 16.92 14.63
N PRO A 148 0.06 18.17 14.14
CA PRO A 148 -1.07 19.07 14.40
C PRO A 148 -2.20 18.93 13.36
N ASP A 149 -2.36 17.77 12.71
CA ASP A 149 -3.39 17.60 11.68
C ASP A 149 -4.80 17.86 12.25
N ARG A 150 -5.68 18.46 11.45
CA ARG A 150 -7.05 18.80 11.87
C ARG A 150 -7.88 17.55 12.14
N ASN A 151 -7.62 16.46 11.43
CA ASN A 151 -8.33 15.20 11.58
C ASN A 151 -7.71 14.38 12.72
N TRP A 152 -8.51 14.09 13.74
CA TRP A 152 -8.07 13.33 14.91
C TRP A 152 -7.57 11.92 14.55
N ARG A 153 -8.11 11.28 13.50
CA ARG A 153 -7.64 9.96 13.07
C ARG A 153 -6.23 10.02 12.49
N VAL A 154 -5.88 11.12 11.82
CA VAL A 154 -4.51 11.34 11.32
C VAL A 154 -3.56 11.50 12.50
N ARG A 155 -3.94 12.32 13.50
CA ARG A 155 -3.15 12.48 14.73
C ARG A 155 -2.99 11.16 15.48
N LEU A 156 -4.05 10.37 15.61
CA LEU A 156 -4.00 9.05 16.23
C LEU A 156 -3.05 8.11 15.46
N GLY A 157 -3.13 8.09 14.14
CA GLY A 157 -2.23 7.30 13.29
C GLY A 157 -0.76 7.67 13.51
N VAL A 158 -0.43 8.96 13.62
CA VAL A 158 0.92 9.42 13.98
C VAL A 158 1.35 8.86 15.33
N VAL A 159 0.52 9.02 16.37
CA VAL A 159 0.80 8.53 17.73
C VAL A 159 1.08 7.03 17.74
N GLN A 160 0.26 6.24 17.04
CA GLN A 160 0.41 4.78 16.96
C GLN A 160 1.63 4.35 16.14
N SER A 161 2.07 5.18 15.20
CA SER A 161 3.19 4.87 14.30
C SER A 161 4.56 5.15 14.91
N VAL A 162 4.69 6.18 15.75
CA VAL A 162 5.99 6.58 16.33
C VAL A 162 6.69 5.45 17.11
N PRO A 163 5.99 4.63 17.92
CA PRO A 163 6.61 3.49 18.60
C PRO A 163 7.37 2.53 17.67
N CYS A 164 6.87 2.33 16.44
CA CYS A 164 7.51 1.47 15.44
C CYS A 164 8.85 2.05 14.95
N LEU A 165 9.12 3.34 15.19
CA LEU A 165 10.31 4.04 14.71
C LEU A 165 11.43 4.08 15.74
N TYR A 166 11.18 3.78 17.02
CA TYR A 166 12.18 3.99 18.08
C TYR A 166 13.49 3.26 17.82
N GLN A 167 13.45 2.04 17.27
CA GLN A 167 14.65 1.27 16.94
C GLN A 167 15.45 1.87 15.78
N SER A 168 14.79 2.66 14.92
CA SER A 168 15.38 3.29 13.73
C SER A 168 15.78 4.75 13.96
N LEU A 169 15.55 5.28 15.16
CA LEU A 169 15.75 6.70 15.49
C LEU A 169 17.02 6.92 16.31
N PRO A 170 17.80 7.98 16.00
CA PRO A 170 18.85 8.42 16.91
C PRO A 170 18.28 8.83 18.28
N GLU A 171 18.93 8.42 19.37
CA GLU A 171 18.50 8.75 20.74
C GLU A 171 18.30 10.26 20.95
N ALA A 172 19.21 11.07 20.42
CA ALA A 172 19.12 12.53 20.48
C ALA A 172 17.81 13.03 19.88
N TYR A 173 17.35 12.46 18.77
CA TYR A 173 16.11 12.87 18.13
C TYR A 173 14.89 12.47 18.96
N VAL A 174 14.89 11.26 19.54
CA VAL A 174 13.82 10.83 20.44
C VAL A 174 13.71 11.80 21.61
N ARG A 175 14.85 12.15 22.22
CA ARG A 175 14.92 13.09 23.35
C ARG A 175 14.48 14.50 22.98
N ASP A 176 14.94 15.02 21.85
CA ASP A 176 14.82 16.45 21.52
C ASP A 176 13.53 16.78 20.74
N THR A 177 12.92 15.79 20.08
CA THR A 177 11.71 16.00 19.24
C THR A 177 10.52 15.17 19.70
N VAL A 178 10.69 13.86 19.90
CA VAL A 178 9.54 12.96 20.17
C VAL A 178 9.03 13.14 21.60
N LEU A 179 9.90 12.98 22.60
CA LEU A 179 9.51 13.04 24.01
C LEU A 179 8.84 14.37 24.41
N PRO A 180 9.32 15.55 24.00
CA PRO A 180 8.67 16.83 24.35
C PRO A 180 7.27 16.97 23.78
N ALA A 181 6.97 16.22 22.72
CA ALA A 181 5.72 16.31 22.03
C ALA A 181 4.68 15.33 22.65
N ASN A 182 5.09 14.21 23.26
CA ASN A 182 4.21 13.25 23.95
C ASN A 182 3.12 13.87 24.87
N PRO A 183 3.38 14.90 25.70
CA PRO A 183 2.33 15.51 26.53
C PRO A 183 1.19 16.12 25.71
N ALA A 184 1.47 16.64 24.51
CA ALA A 184 0.46 17.15 23.61
C ALA A 184 -0.44 16.02 23.07
N TRP A 185 0.12 14.83 22.81
CA TRP A 185 -0.67 13.66 22.42
C TRP A 185 -1.65 13.20 23.49
N LEU A 186 -1.21 13.17 24.74
CA LEU A 186 -2.04 12.71 25.85
C LEU A 186 -3.18 13.69 26.17
N ARG A 187 -3.08 14.94 25.71
CA ARG A 187 -4.05 16.01 25.93
C ARG A 187 -4.87 16.34 24.68
N ASP A 188 -4.88 15.46 23.69
CA ASP A 188 -5.68 15.69 22.49
C ASP A 188 -7.16 15.85 22.86
N PRO A 189 -7.84 16.90 22.38
CA PRO A 189 -9.22 17.16 22.73
C PRO A 189 -10.19 16.12 22.18
N SER A 190 -9.78 15.30 21.21
CA SER A 190 -10.64 14.27 20.60
C SER A 190 -10.69 12.98 21.41
N TRP A 191 -9.88 12.85 22.48
CA TRP A 191 -9.85 11.64 23.32
C TRP A 191 -10.95 11.63 24.40
N TYR A 192 -11.60 12.78 24.61
CA TYR A 192 -12.66 13.02 25.59
C TYR A 192 -13.94 13.44 24.87
#